data_AF-A0A1L9UGB8-F1
#
_entry.id   AF-A0A1L9UGB8-F1
#
_cell.length_a   1.000
_cell.length_b   1.000
_cell.length_c   1.000
_cell.angle_alpha   90.00
_cell.angle_beta   90.00
_cell.angle_gamma   90.00
#
_symmetry.space_group_name_H-M   'P 1'
#
loop_
_entity.id
_entity.type
_entity.pdbx_description
1 polymer ?
#
loop_
_entity_poly.entity_id
_entity_poly.type
_entity_poly.pdbx_seq_one_letter_code
_entity_poly.pdbx_strand_id
1 'polypeptide(L)'
;MAYGNRMSQQFHGSQQHHNRGRKKEDENDALMRLPDKEIAGCINDIGIPFTAADLIKPNPQQIQMVFEWFAELLMNMTRETVEPAMRAAADEICGDYPDIVPTDTRNLMGFFTSLRRLMMECGVNDFTFTDLTKPTHDRLVKIFSYLINFVRFRESQTPVIDEHFNKGEKIKSRIDTLYTENQEMEQRLEEMRRTLKANEAQVKDKVRRNDELKARLLELRRNQERVAEMLERAKADKARRQAQLEEKTEKVVRTRQEVEKLRPYVMESPISLQASLSELSENLLREKAQIDAMEKRARALQTSSDTFTVVSNDVQACVRLLEDISVELQKEDEEESRASRNREAISERGNNVREVEQTEKLLQRQLSRWNERIESLRKNAQEKAEVAQARMEELREVQKQLREERAEKQRDMERRRIRIEQTEKKMADLKENIESEIQSAHDEYLKLESHIKLYITDMEKCL
;
A
#
# COMPACT_ATOMS: atom_id res chain seq x y z
N MET A 1 93.02 -32.51 0.97
CA MET A 1 93.02 -33.59 -0.04
C MET A 1 91.93 -34.59 0.31
N ALA A 2 91.29 -35.14 -0.73
CA ALA A 2 90.52 -36.39 -0.78
C ALA A 2 89.07 -36.42 -0.25
N TYR A 3 88.18 -36.50 -1.25
CA TYR A 3 86.84 -37.10 -1.36
C TYR A 3 86.52 -38.33 -0.50
N GLY A 4 85.20 -38.52 -0.21
CA GLY A 4 84.57 -39.85 -0.35
C GLY A 4 83.49 -40.32 0.66
N ASN A 5 82.21 -40.13 0.27
CA ASN A 5 81.05 -41.04 0.35
C ASN A 5 80.45 -41.66 1.66
N ARG A 6 79.14 -41.37 1.81
CA ARG A 6 77.95 -42.22 2.15
C ARG A 6 78.04 -43.27 3.27
N MET A 7 77.07 -43.23 4.19
CA MET A 7 76.09 -44.30 4.44
C MET A 7 74.97 -43.81 5.37
N SER A 8 73.75 -44.29 5.12
CA SER A 8 72.50 -43.94 5.81
C SER A 8 72.35 -44.66 7.14
N GLN A 9 71.70 -44.04 8.14
CA GLN A 9 70.95 -44.79 9.14
C GLN A 9 69.63 -44.11 9.49
N GLN A 10 68.60 -44.94 9.53
CA GLN A 10 67.20 -44.68 9.76
C GLN A 10 66.95 -44.07 11.16
N PHE A 11 66.08 -43.06 11.23
CA PHE A 11 65.51 -42.59 12.49
C PHE A 11 64.14 -43.26 12.72
N HIS A 12 64.06 -44.02 13.81
CA HIS A 12 62.83 -44.56 14.37
C HIS A 12 61.87 -43.44 14.80
N GLY A 13 60.57 -43.68 14.57
CA GLY A 13 59.51 -42.71 14.77
C GLY A 13 59.22 -42.36 16.23
N SER A 14 58.87 -41.11 16.46
CA SER A 14 58.16 -40.63 17.64
C SER A 14 56.71 -40.30 17.26
N GLN A 15 55.84 -41.31 17.38
CA GLN A 15 54.39 -41.17 17.29
C GLN A 15 53.87 -40.80 18.68
N GLN A 16 53.82 -39.52 19.03
CA GLN A 16 53.04 -39.02 20.18
C GLN A 16 53.06 -37.49 20.19
N HIS A 17 52.12 -36.83 19.49
CA HIS A 17 51.59 -35.49 19.84
C HIS A 17 50.52 -34.97 18.85
N HIS A 18 49.53 -35.80 18.48
CA HIS A 18 48.38 -35.34 17.67
C HIS A 18 46.99 -35.61 18.28
N ASN A 19 46.92 -36.15 19.51
CA ASN A 19 45.67 -36.69 20.03
C ASN A 19 44.84 -35.74 20.92
N ARG A 20 45.24 -34.46 21.04
CA ARG A 20 44.55 -33.47 21.91
C ARG A 20 43.60 -32.51 21.17
N GLY A 21 43.81 -32.28 19.87
CA GLY A 21 42.90 -31.50 19.01
C GLY A 21 41.67 -32.31 18.57
N ARG A 22 41.91 -33.54 18.08
CA ARG A 22 40.85 -34.48 17.67
C ARG A 22 39.81 -34.75 18.77
N LYS A 23 40.25 -34.97 20.01
CA LYS A 23 39.33 -35.22 21.14
C LYS A 23 38.35 -34.07 21.41
N LYS A 24 38.73 -32.81 21.14
CA LYS A 24 37.88 -31.63 21.37
C LYS A 24 36.90 -31.39 20.22
N GLU A 25 37.32 -31.70 18.99
CA GLU A 25 36.44 -31.74 17.82
C GLU A 25 35.41 -32.86 17.95
N ASP A 26 35.82 -34.06 18.39
CA ASP A 26 34.94 -35.21 18.60
C ASP A 26 33.87 -34.96 19.69
N GLU A 27 34.19 -34.22 20.77
CA GLU A 27 33.23 -33.86 21.84
C GLU A 27 32.20 -32.82 21.38
N ASN A 28 32.60 -31.82 20.60
CA ASN A 28 31.69 -30.83 20.03
C ASN A 28 30.82 -31.44 18.91
N ASP A 29 31.40 -32.30 18.08
CA ASP A 29 30.69 -33.05 17.04
C ASP A 29 29.64 -33.99 17.67
N ALA A 30 29.93 -34.60 18.83
CA ALA A 30 28.99 -35.45 19.54
C ALA A 30 27.80 -34.68 20.13
N LEU A 31 28.00 -33.44 20.58
CA LEU A 31 26.94 -32.58 21.11
C LEU A 31 26.01 -32.05 19.99
N MET A 32 26.56 -31.85 18.79
CA MET A 32 25.85 -31.28 17.66
C MET A 32 25.13 -32.32 16.80
N ARG A 33 25.40 -33.61 16.94
CA ARG A 33 24.75 -34.68 16.15
C ARG A 33 23.29 -34.88 16.58
N LEU A 34 22.38 -34.65 15.63
CA LEU A 34 20.95 -34.90 15.79
C LEU A 34 20.62 -36.36 15.44
N PRO A 35 19.57 -36.95 16.05
CA PRO A 35 19.12 -38.28 15.67
C PRO A 35 18.51 -38.28 14.26
N ASP A 36 18.69 -39.37 13.52
CA ASP A 36 18.25 -39.53 12.12
C ASP A 36 16.77 -39.18 11.89
N LYS A 37 15.91 -39.43 12.88
CA LYS A 37 14.48 -39.10 12.82
C LYS A 37 14.22 -37.60 12.89
N GLU A 38 15.00 -36.85 13.67
CA GLU A 38 14.90 -35.39 13.75
C GLU A 38 15.45 -34.74 12.49
N ILE A 39 16.57 -35.25 11.96
CA ILE A 39 17.12 -34.79 10.68
C ILE A 39 16.10 -34.97 9.57
N ALA A 40 15.48 -36.16 9.48
CA ALA A 40 14.44 -36.42 8.50
C ALA A 40 13.18 -35.56 8.72
N GLY A 41 12.79 -35.33 9.98
CA GLY A 41 11.69 -34.43 10.33
C GLY A 41 11.94 -33.00 9.82
N CYS A 42 13.09 -32.40 10.17
CA CYS A 42 13.42 -31.05 9.75
C CYS A 42 13.55 -30.90 8.22
N ILE A 43 14.07 -31.92 7.51
CA ILE A 43 14.13 -31.89 6.05
C ILE A 43 12.73 -31.98 5.41
N ASN A 44 11.81 -32.77 6.01
CA ASN A 44 10.40 -32.78 5.60
C ASN A 44 9.70 -31.45 5.84
N ASP A 45 9.98 -30.79 6.97
CA ASP A 45 9.40 -29.49 7.31
C ASP A 45 9.82 -28.39 6.32
N ILE A 46 11.01 -28.53 5.71
CA ILE A 46 11.51 -27.65 4.64
C ILE A 46 10.82 -27.94 3.29
N GLY A 47 10.04 -29.03 3.18
CA GLY A 47 9.20 -29.33 2.02
C GLY A 47 9.69 -30.48 1.14
N ILE A 48 10.72 -31.22 1.55
CA ILE A 48 11.26 -32.36 0.78
C ILE A 48 10.86 -33.66 1.45
N PRO A 49 10.16 -34.59 0.75
CA PRO A 49 9.85 -35.90 1.30
C PRO A 49 11.15 -36.68 1.53
N PHE A 50 11.56 -36.77 2.79
CA PHE A 50 12.81 -37.39 3.20
C PHE A 50 12.58 -38.28 4.43
N THR A 51 12.91 -39.57 4.33
CA THR A 51 12.72 -40.52 5.42
C THR A 51 14.03 -40.86 6.11
N ALA A 52 13.97 -41.34 7.36
CA ALA A 52 15.17 -41.82 8.05
C ALA A 52 15.86 -42.99 7.31
N ALA A 53 15.12 -43.76 6.50
CA ALA A 53 15.69 -44.82 5.66
C ALA A 53 16.55 -44.25 4.51
N ASP A 54 16.17 -43.09 3.98
CA ASP A 54 16.93 -42.38 2.93
C ASP A 54 18.24 -41.81 3.47
N LEU A 55 18.32 -41.52 4.77
CA LEU A 55 19.58 -41.13 5.40
C LEU A 55 20.55 -42.33 5.54
N ILE A 56 20.02 -43.51 5.91
CA ILE A 56 20.79 -44.75 6.09
C ILE A 56 21.31 -45.28 4.75
N LYS A 57 20.51 -45.16 3.68
CA LYS A 57 20.89 -45.50 2.31
C LYS A 57 20.76 -44.27 1.41
N PRO A 58 21.74 -43.36 1.43
CA PRO A 58 21.62 -42.08 0.74
C PRO A 58 21.66 -42.24 -0.77
N ASN A 59 20.61 -41.75 -1.41
CA ASN A 59 20.51 -41.63 -2.85
C ASN A 59 21.19 -40.31 -3.32
N PRO A 60 22.27 -40.34 -4.11
CA PRO A 60 23.01 -39.12 -4.50
C PRO A 60 22.12 -38.04 -5.13
N GLN A 61 21.15 -38.43 -5.96
CA GLN A 61 20.23 -37.49 -6.61
C GLN A 61 19.31 -36.79 -5.60
N GLN A 62 18.78 -37.54 -4.63
CA GLN A 62 17.90 -36.99 -3.60
C GLN A 62 18.67 -36.06 -2.66
N ILE A 63 19.92 -36.42 -2.33
CA ILE A 63 20.80 -35.60 -1.48
C ILE A 63 21.21 -34.30 -2.18
N GLN A 64 21.51 -34.34 -3.48
CA GLN A 64 21.77 -33.14 -4.27
C GLN A 64 20.58 -32.19 -4.28
N MET A 65 19.36 -32.72 -4.47
CA MET A 65 18.13 -31.93 -4.39
C MET A 65 17.99 -31.30 -3.01
N VAL A 66 18.22 -32.03 -1.92
CA VAL A 66 18.19 -31.48 -0.55
C VAL A 66 19.17 -30.31 -0.39
N PHE A 67 20.41 -30.45 -0.87
CA PHE A 67 21.38 -29.35 -0.80
C PHE A 67 21.00 -28.15 -1.67
N GLU A 68 20.37 -28.38 -2.82
CA GLU A 68 19.89 -27.30 -3.70
C GLU A 68 18.83 -26.46 -2.99
N TRP A 69 17.86 -27.11 -2.34
CA TRP A 69 16.85 -26.42 -1.55
C TRP A 69 17.43 -25.66 -0.35
N PHE A 70 18.44 -26.20 0.34
CA PHE A 70 19.11 -25.46 1.41
C PHE A 70 19.88 -24.24 0.89
N ALA A 71 20.50 -24.35 -0.29
CA ALA A 71 21.16 -23.22 -0.93
C ALA A 71 20.16 -22.15 -1.39
N GLU A 72 19.00 -22.56 -1.90
CA GLU A 72 17.90 -21.66 -2.23
C GLU A 72 17.36 -20.97 -0.97
N LEU A 73 17.08 -21.71 0.10
CA LEU A 73 16.52 -21.17 1.33
C LEU A 73 17.47 -20.20 2.06
N LEU A 74 18.77 -20.52 2.10
CA LEU A 74 19.76 -19.77 2.88
C LEU A 74 20.45 -18.67 2.09
N MET A 75 20.64 -18.86 0.78
CA MET A 75 21.40 -17.94 -0.07
C MET A 75 20.58 -17.34 -1.22
N ASN A 76 19.30 -17.71 -1.38
CA ASN A 76 18.48 -17.39 -2.56
C ASN A 76 19.18 -17.76 -3.88
N MET A 77 19.96 -18.85 -3.86
CA MET A 77 20.70 -19.32 -5.02
C MET A 77 19.93 -20.42 -5.75
N THR A 78 19.44 -20.10 -6.94
CA THR A 78 18.85 -21.06 -7.87
C THR A 78 19.79 -21.31 -9.04
N ARG A 79 19.55 -22.39 -9.80
CA ARG A 79 20.26 -22.68 -11.06
C ARG A 79 20.29 -21.48 -12.01
N GLU A 80 19.21 -20.69 -12.05
CA GLU A 80 19.07 -19.49 -12.88
C GLU A 80 19.93 -18.30 -12.42
N THR A 81 20.27 -18.21 -11.13
CA THR A 81 21.17 -17.17 -10.60
C THR A 81 22.65 -17.52 -10.79
N VAL A 82 22.97 -18.82 -10.77
CA VAL A 82 24.35 -19.33 -10.89
C VAL A 82 24.80 -19.33 -12.34
N GLU A 83 23.92 -19.72 -13.27
CA GLU A 83 24.25 -19.89 -14.68
C GLU A 83 24.81 -18.63 -15.37
N PRO A 84 24.28 -17.39 -15.16
CA PRO A 84 24.84 -16.19 -15.76
C PRO A 84 26.25 -15.85 -15.25
N ALA A 85 26.47 -15.95 -13.93
CA ALA A 85 27.78 -15.72 -13.32
C ALA A 85 28.80 -16.78 -13.76
N MET A 86 28.35 -18.03 -13.78
CA MET A 86 29.06 -19.18 -14.33
C MET A 86 28.89 -19.28 -15.86
N ARG A 87 28.54 -18.22 -16.58
CA ARG A 87 28.72 -18.11 -18.04
C ARG A 87 29.80 -17.08 -18.32
N ALA A 88 29.68 -15.90 -17.70
CA ALA A 88 30.69 -14.85 -17.72
C ALA A 88 32.09 -15.35 -17.31
N ALA A 89 32.21 -16.12 -16.22
CA ALA A 89 33.52 -16.53 -15.69
C ALA A 89 34.39 -17.46 -16.57
N ALA A 90 33.89 -18.00 -17.68
CA ALA A 90 34.62 -18.91 -18.57
C ALA A 90 34.45 -18.53 -20.02
N ASP A 91 33.56 -17.59 -20.34
CA ASP A 91 33.85 -16.67 -21.43
C ASP A 91 35.17 -15.92 -21.12
N GLU A 92 35.42 -15.55 -19.86
CA GLU A 92 36.68 -14.93 -19.42
C GLU A 92 37.89 -15.88 -19.40
N ILE A 93 37.71 -17.13 -18.92
CA ILE A 93 38.82 -18.10 -18.77
C ILE A 93 39.07 -18.93 -20.04
N CYS A 94 38.02 -19.33 -20.76
CA CYS A 94 38.10 -20.21 -21.93
C CYS A 94 38.00 -19.46 -23.26
N GLY A 95 37.75 -18.14 -23.25
CA GLY A 95 37.82 -17.26 -24.42
C GLY A 95 37.02 -17.79 -25.61
N ASP A 96 37.71 -18.15 -26.69
CA ASP A 96 37.13 -18.60 -27.96
C ASP A 96 36.52 -20.03 -27.93
N TYR A 97 36.68 -20.77 -26.82
CA TYR A 97 36.15 -22.13 -26.68
C TYR A 97 35.34 -22.32 -25.39
N PRO A 98 34.19 -21.62 -25.25
CA PRO A 98 33.34 -21.72 -24.06
C PRO A 98 32.75 -23.13 -23.85
N ASP A 99 32.70 -23.95 -24.90
CA ASP A 99 32.14 -25.32 -24.87
C ASP A 99 33.12 -26.41 -24.36
N ILE A 100 34.36 -26.06 -24.00
CA ILE A 100 35.34 -27.03 -23.46
C ILE A 100 34.82 -27.65 -22.16
N VAL A 101 34.11 -26.86 -21.35
CA VAL A 101 33.46 -27.33 -20.12
C VAL A 101 31.96 -27.34 -20.36
N PRO A 102 31.30 -28.52 -20.39
CA PRO A 102 29.86 -28.59 -20.56
C PRO A 102 29.12 -27.71 -19.54
N THR A 103 28.07 -27.02 -19.99
CA THR A 103 27.25 -26.10 -19.19
C THR A 103 26.82 -26.71 -17.86
N ASP A 104 26.39 -27.97 -17.87
CA ASP A 104 25.96 -28.68 -16.66
C ASP A 104 27.11 -28.89 -15.66
N THR A 105 28.32 -29.19 -16.14
CA THR A 105 29.50 -29.37 -15.28
C THR A 105 29.91 -28.04 -14.64
N ARG A 106 29.80 -26.95 -15.41
CA ARG A 106 30.14 -25.62 -14.96
C ARG A 106 29.16 -25.10 -13.90
N ASN A 107 27.86 -25.27 -14.13
CA ASN A 107 26.82 -24.90 -13.16
C ASN A 107 26.93 -25.73 -11.88
N LEU A 108 27.20 -27.04 -11.99
CA LEU A 108 27.41 -27.91 -10.84
C LEU A 108 28.63 -27.48 -9.99
N MET A 109 29.73 -27.07 -10.63
CA MET A 109 30.91 -26.57 -9.92
C MET A 109 30.69 -25.19 -9.27
N GLY A 110 29.92 -24.31 -9.91
CA GLY A 110 29.51 -23.04 -9.32
C GLY A 110 28.61 -23.24 -8.09
N PHE A 111 27.67 -24.18 -8.19
CA PHE A 111 26.84 -24.62 -7.08
C PHE A 111 27.69 -25.22 -5.94
N PHE A 112 28.60 -26.14 -6.25
CA PHE A 112 29.48 -26.75 -5.25
C PHE A 112 30.36 -25.73 -4.52
N THR A 113 30.90 -24.73 -5.22
CA THR A 113 31.74 -23.69 -4.61
C THR A 113 30.93 -22.83 -3.64
N SER A 114 29.70 -22.50 -4.01
CA SER A 114 28.79 -21.73 -3.18
C SER A 114 28.32 -22.52 -1.95
N LEU A 115 28.00 -23.79 -2.15
CA LEU A 115 27.65 -24.72 -1.08
C LEU A 115 28.82 -24.93 -0.12
N ARG A 116 30.05 -25.04 -0.62
CA ARG A 116 31.25 -25.14 0.23
C ARG A 116 31.44 -23.89 1.10
N ARG A 117 31.17 -22.70 0.55
CA ARG A 117 31.20 -21.45 1.31
C ARG A 117 30.13 -21.46 2.42
N LEU A 118 28.91 -21.88 2.10
CA LEU A 118 27.84 -22.06 3.08
C LEU A 118 28.25 -23.04 4.19
N MET A 119 28.82 -24.19 3.82
CA MET A 119 29.25 -25.20 4.78
C MET A 119 30.34 -24.70 5.71
N MET A 120 31.27 -23.84 5.23
CA MET A 120 32.25 -23.19 6.10
C MET A 120 31.59 -22.26 7.12
N GLU A 121 30.57 -21.48 6.72
CA GLU A 121 29.80 -20.63 7.65
C GLU A 121 28.98 -21.46 8.66
N CYS A 122 28.51 -22.64 8.24
CA CYS A 122 27.86 -23.60 9.15
C CYS A 122 28.84 -24.36 10.07
N GLY A 123 30.16 -24.20 9.89
CA GLY A 123 31.19 -24.84 10.72
C GLY A 123 31.74 -26.18 10.19
N VAL A 124 31.38 -26.57 8.96
CA VAL A 124 31.90 -27.77 8.28
C VAL A 124 32.99 -27.36 7.29
N ASN A 125 34.25 -27.43 7.71
CA ASN A 125 35.41 -26.99 6.92
C ASN A 125 35.90 -28.03 5.90
N ASP A 126 35.49 -29.28 6.05
CA ASP A 126 35.98 -30.41 5.27
C ASP A 126 35.00 -30.89 4.20
N PHE A 127 34.05 -30.06 3.76
CA PHE A 127 33.08 -30.42 2.71
C PHE A 127 33.75 -30.72 1.36
N THR A 128 33.42 -31.86 0.76
CA THR A 128 34.07 -32.38 -0.46
C THR A 128 33.05 -32.78 -1.51
N PHE A 129 33.47 -32.90 -2.77
CA PHE A 129 32.59 -33.31 -3.86
C PHE A 129 32.08 -34.77 -3.72
N THR A 130 32.77 -35.60 -2.93
CA THR A 130 32.30 -36.95 -2.57
C THR A 130 31.02 -36.93 -1.74
N ASP A 131 30.74 -35.84 -1.02
CA ASP A 131 29.51 -35.68 -0.24
C ASP A 131 28.26 -35.54 -1.11
N LEU A 132 28.43 -35.07 -2.34
CA LEU A 132 27.35 -34.96 -3.33
C LEU A 132 27.23 -36.18 -4.23
N THR A 133 28.36 -36.84 -4.54
CA THR A 133 28.41 -37.93 -5.54
C THR A 133 28.35 -39.32 -4.92
N LYS A 134 28.90 -39.50 -3.71
CA LYS A 134 28.93 -40.75 -2.96
C LYS A 134 28.71 -40.46 -1.46
N PRO A 135 27.53 -39.95 -1.09
CA PRO A 135 27.23 -39.65 0.30
C PRO A 135 27.35 -40.89 1.20
N THR A 136 27.91 -40.71 2.39
CA THR A 136 27.94 -41.73 3.46
C THR A 136 27.07 -41.27 4.62
N HIS A 137 26.33 -42.20 5.23
CA HIS A 137 25.41 -41.91 6.36
C HIS A 137 26.06 -41.06 7.46
N ASP A 138 27.19 -41.49 8.02
CA ASP A 138 27.85 -40.78 9.14
C ASP A 138 28.22 -39.32 8.81
N ARG A 139 28.64 -39.10 7.57
CA ARG A 139 29.07 -37.78 7.07
C ARG A 139 27.87 -36.88 6.79
N LEU A 140 26.78 -37.42 6.22
CA LEU A 140 25.54 -36.67 6.04
C LEU A 140 24.87 -36.32 7.36
N VAL A 141 24.86 -37.22 8.33
CA VAL A 141 24.35 -36.94 9.68
C VAL A 141 25.11 -35.75 10.28
N LYS A 142 26.44 -35.74 10.18
CA LYS A 142 27.25 -34.58 10.62
C LYS A 142 26.87 -33.32 9.85
N ILE A 143 26.92 -33.34 8.51
CA ILE A 143 26.66 -32.15 7.68
C ILE A 143 25.26 -31.57 7.93
N PHE A 144 24.21 -32.40 7.89
CA PHE A 144 22.84 -31.94 8.11
C PHE A 144 22.60 -31.48 9.53
N SER A 145 23.24 -32.08 10.54
CA SER A 145 23.09 -31.59 11.91
C SER A 145 23.63 -30.18 12.09
N TYR A 146 24.80 -29.88 11.52
CA TYR A 146 25.39 -28.54 11.54
C TYR A 146 24.56 -27.54 10.73
N LEU A 147 24.05 -27.96 9.57
CA LEU A 147 23.18 -27.14 8.72
C LEU A 147 21.84 -26.83 9.40
N ILE A 148 21.19 -27.82 10.01
CA ILE A 148 19.93 -27.63 10.74
C ILE A 148 20.16 -26.72 11.95
N ASN A 149 21.27 -26.88 12.67
CA ASN A 149 21.59 -25.99 13.78
C ASN A 149 21.78 -24.54 13.31
N PHE A 150 22.42 -24.33 12.16
CA PHE A 150 22.53 -23.01 11.55
C PHE A 150 21.17 -22.43 11.16
N VAL A 151 20.28 -23.23 10.57
CA VAL A 151 18.90 -22.80 10.25
C VAL A 151 18.13 -22.43 11.51
N ARG A 152 18.18 -23.25 12.57
CA ARG A 152 17.55 -22.95 13.87
C ARG A 152 18.09 -21.67 14.49
N PHE A 153 19.41 -21.45 14.39
CA PHE A 153 20.02 -20.20 14.84
C PHE A 153 19.50 -19.00 14.03
N ARG A 154 19.45 -19.10 12.70
CA ARG A 154 18.88 -18.06 11.84
C ARG A 154 17.43 -17.76 12.21
N GLU A 155 16.59 -18.78 12.38
CA GLU A 155 15.18 -18.63 12.78
C GLU A 155 15.04 -17.93 14.13
N SER A 156 15.92 -18.23 15.09
CA SER A 156 15.94 -17.54 16.40
C SER A 156 16.30 -16.04 16.29
N GLN A 157 17.06 -15.65 15.26
CA GLN A 157 17.49 -14.28 15.01
C GLN A 157 16.55 -13.52 14.06
N THR A 158 15.69 -14.21 13.31
CA THR A 158 14.65 -13.62 12.44
C THR A 158 13.87 -12.49 13.10
N PRO A 159 13.35 -12.59 14.36
CA PRO A 159 12.58 -11.49 14.95
C PRO A 159 13.41 -10.20 15.13
N VAL A 160 14.71 -10.33 15.43
CA VAL A 160 15.61 -9.18 15.58
C VAL A 160 15.90 -8.55 14.21
N ILE A 161 16.14 -9.38 13.20
CA ILE A 161 16.36 -8.94 11.82
C ILE A 161 15.11 -8.23 11.29
N ASP A 162 13.93 -8.81 11.51
CA ASP A 162 12.64 -8.24 11.11
C ASP A 162 12.39 -6.91 11.82
N GLU A 163 12.75 -6.76 13.10
CA GLU A 163 12.62 -5.49 13.80
C GLU A 163 13.48 -4.39 13.14
N HIS A 164 14.73 -4.70 12.80
CA HIS A 164 15.63 -3.75 12.14
C HIS A 164 15.19 -3.46 10.69
N PHE A 165 14.74 -4.47 9.96
CA PHE A 165 14.21 -4.33 8.61
C PHE A 165 12.96 -3.45 8.60
N ASN A 166 12.01 -3.71 9.50
CA ASN A 166 10.80 -2.92 9.67
C ASN A 166 11.10 -1.47 10.08
N LYS A 167 12.14 -1.24 10.90
CA LYS A 167 12.62 0.13 11.20
C LYS A 167 13.15 0.82 9.95
N GLY A 168 13.92 0.13 9.12
CA GLY A 168 14.41 0.63 7.84
C GLY A 168 13.28 0.99 6.88
N GLU A 169 12.31 0.10 6.71
CA GLU A 169 11.10 0.32 5.91
C GLU A 169 10.30 1.54 6.39
N LYS A 170 10.07 1.67 7.71
CA LYS A 170 9.38 2.83 8.28
C LYS A 170 10.12 4.13 8.02
N ILE A 171 11.44 4.15 8.15
CA ILE A 171 12.25 5.34 7.87
C ILE A 171 12.17 5.69 6.38
N LYS A 172 12.28 4.69 5.49
CA LYS A 172 12.16 4.90 4.04
C LYS A 172 10.79 5.47 3.67
N SER A 173 9.71 4.86 4.17
CA SER A 173 8.35 5.37 3.99
C SER A 173 8.21 6.80 4.53
N ARG A 174 8.82 7.12 5.67
CA ARG A 174 8.82 8.47 6.21
C ARG A 174 9.57 9.46 5.31
N ILE A 175 10.73 9.08 4.78
CA ILE A 175 11.48 9.89 3.82
C ILE A 175 10.63 10.16 2.58
N ASP A 176 9.99 9.13 2.02
CA ASP A 176 9.16 9.27 0.83
C ASP A 176 7.99 10.24 1.09
N THR A 177 7.29 10.12 2.22
CA THR A 177 6.21 11.07 2.59
C THR A 177 6.71 12.50 2.75
N LEU A 178 7.84 12.71 3.42
CA LEU A 178 8.43 14.05 3.58
C LEU A 178 8.89 14.62 2.23
N TYR A 179 9.40 13.78 1.34
CA TYR A 179 9.81 14.20 0.01
C TYR A 179 8.61 14.65 -0.84
N THR A 180 7.50 13.90 -0.80
CA THR A 180 6.26 14.30 -1.47
C THR A 180 5.67 15.57 -0.87
N GLU A 181 5.64 15.70 0.46
CA GLU A 181 5.16 16.91 1.14
C GLU A 181 6.01 18.14 0.78
N ASN A 182 7.33 17.98 0.71
CA ASN A 182 8.23 19.07 0.35
C ASN A 182 8.01 19.51 -1.11
N GLN A 183 7.86 18.56 -2.04
CA GLN A 183 7.53 18.87 -3.44
C GLN A 183 6.20 19.61 -3.58
N GLU A 184 5.16 19.20 -2.85
CA GLU A 184 3.88 19.92 -2.83
C GLU A 184 4.02 21.34 -2.28
N MET A 185 4.80 21.53 -1.21
CA MET A 185 5.03 22.85 -0.62
C MET A 185 5.85 23.75 -1.54
N GLU A 186 6.84 23.21 -2.25
CA GLU A 186 7.60 23.94 -3.27
C GLU A 186 6.70 24.40 -4.42
N GLN A 187 5.80 23.54 -4.90
CA GLN A 187 4.81 23.90 -5.92
C GLN A 187 3.87 25.01 -5.43
N ARG A 188 3.34 24.92 -4.22
CA ARG A 188 2.50 25.97 -3.62
C ARG A 188 3.26 27.29 -3.47
N LEU A 189 4.54 27.24 -3.09
CA LEU A 189 5.40 28.43 -3.01
C LEU A 189 5.61 29.07 -4.39
N GLU A 190 5.81 28.27 -5.43
CA GLU A 190 5.89 28.78 -6.80
C GLU A 190 4.59 29.42 -7.26
N GLU A 191 3.46 28.80 -7.00
CA GLU A 191 2.14 29.36 -7.31
C GLU A 191 1.91 30.68 -6.58
N MET A 192 2.20 30.75 -5.28
CA MET A 192 2.13 31.99 -4.50
C MET A 192 3.08 33.07 -5.06
N ARG A 193 4.29 32.71 -5.49
CA ARG A 193 5.21 33.67 -6.12
C ARG A 193 4.68 34.17 -7.47
N ARG A 194 4.05 33.31 -8.27
CA ARG A 194 3.42 33.69 -9.54
C ARG A 194 2.24 34.63 -9.32
N THR A 195 1.37 34.32 -8.35
CA THR A 195 0.23 35.18 -8.01
C THR A 195 0.68 36.52 -7.43
N LEU A 196 1.70 36.54 -6.57
CA LEU A 196 2.29 37.80 -6.06
C LEU A 196 2.83 38.67 -7.20
N LYS A 197 3.59 38.10 -8.15
CA LYS A 197 4.09 38.85 -9.31
C LYS A 197 2.95 39.40 -10.19
N ALA A 198 1.91 38.61 -10.44
CA ALA A 198 0.75 39.05 -11.20
C ALA A 198 -0.01 40.18 -10.48
N ASN A 199 -0.19 40.05 -9.17
CA ASN A 199 -0.84 41.07 -8.34
C ASN A 199 0.00 42.34 -8.23
N GLU A 200 1.33 42.25 -8.13
CA GLU A 200 2.22 43.41 -8.05
C GLU A 200 2.08 44.30 -9.30
N ALA A 201 1.96 43.70 -10.49
CA ALA A 201 1.71 44.45 -11.73
C ALA A 201 0.35 45.20 -11.68
N GLN A 202 -0.71 44.52 -11.24
CA GLN A 202 -2.03 45.15 -11.10
C GLN A 202 -2.04 46.26 -10.05
N VAL A 203 -1.34 46.07 -8.93
CA VAL A 203 -1.22 47.08 -7.87
C VAL A 203 -0.45 48.29 -8.40
N LYS A 204 0.67 48.09 -9.12
CA LYS A 204 1.41 49.19 -9.76
C LYS A 204 0.54 50.00 -10.72
N ASP A 205 -0.25 49.34 -11.57
CA ASP A 205 -1.18 50.03 -12.47
C ASP A 205 -2.26 50.82 -11.72
N LYS A 206 -2.84 50.23 -10.66
CA LYS A 206 -3.83 50.91 -9.82
C LYS A 206 -3.24 52.10 -9.08
N VAL A 207 -2.01 51.98 -8.56
CA VAL A 207 -1.28 53.08 -7.91
C VAL A 207 -1.02 54.20 -8.91
N ARG A 208 -0.53 53.88 -10.12
CA ARG A 208 -0.29 54.88 -11.18
C ARG A 208 -1.57 55.63 -11.54
N ARG A 209 -2.69 54.93 -11.74
CA ARG A 209 -3.99 55.56 -12.00
C ARG A 209 -4.45 56.42 -10.83
N ASN A 210 -4.22 55.99 -9.59
CA ASN A 210 -4.58 56.76 -8.40
C ASN A 210 -3.77 58.07 -8.33
N ASP A 211 -2.48 58.03 -8.64
CA ASP A 211 -1.62 59.20 -8.65
C ASP A 211 -1.98 60.16 -9.80
N GLU A 212 -2.30 59.64 -10.99
CA GLU A 212 -2.82 60.42 -12.12
C GLU A 212 -4.15 61.12 -11.74
N LEU A 213 -5.06 60.40 -11.07
CA LEU A 213 -6.33 60.96 -10.59
C LEU A 213 -6.11 62.02 -9.51
N LYS A 214 -5.21 61.80 -8.55
CA LYS A 214 -4.84 62.80 -7.54
C LYS A 214 -4.30 64.07 -8.18
N ALA A 215 -3.42 63.94 -9.18
CA ALA A 215 -2.89 65.08 -9.92
C ALA A 215 -3.99 65.88 -10.60
N ARG A 216 -4.90 65.19 -11.32
CA ARG A 216 -6.08 65.82 -11.95
C ARG A 216 -7.00 66.50 -10.94
N LEU A 217 -7.23 65.90 -9.78
CA LEU A 217 -8.05 66.46 -8.72
C LEU A 217 -7.43 67.76 -8.18
N LEU A 218 -6.11 67.79 -8.02
CA LEU A 218 -5.36 68.96 -7.59
C LEU A 218 -5.39 70.09 -8.64
N GLU A 219 -5.29 69.75 -9.92
CA GLU A 219 -5.48 70.71 -11.02
C GLU A 219 -6.90 71.27 -11.10
N LEU A 220 -7.92 70.41 -10.98
CA LEU A 220 -9.32 70.81 -10.95
C LEU A 220 -9.61 71.73 -9.75
N ARG A 221 -9.05 71.44 -8.57
CA ARG A 221 -9.17 72.30 -7.39
C ARG A 221 -8.55 73.67 -7.64
N ARG A 222 -7.34 73.74 -8.24
CA ARG A 222 -6.72 75.02 -8.63
C ARG A 222 -7.56 75.78 -9.65
N ASN A 223 -8.14 75.10 -10.62
CA ASN A 223 -9.04 75.72 -11.60
C ASN A 223 -10.32 76.23 -10.94
N GLN A 224 -10.90 75.47 -10.01
CA GLN A 224 -12.06 75.87 -9.22
C GLN A 224 -11.75 77.12 -8.38
N GLU A 225 -10.59 77.18 -7.72
CA GLU A 225 -10.14 78.35 -6.96
C GLU A 225 -9.99 79.58 -7.89
N ARG A 226 -9.40 79.43 -9.08
CA ARG A 226 -9.32 80.53 -10.07
C ARG A 226 -10.69 81.00 -10.54
N VAL A 227 -11.60 80.07 -10.84
CA VAL A 227 -12.97 80.42 -11.27
C VAL A 227 -13.73 81.11 -10.14
N ALA A 228 -13.57 80.65 -8.89
CA ALA A 228 -14.17 81.29 -7.72
C ALA A 228 -13.63 82.72 -7.53
N GLU A 229 -12.32 82.92 -7.69
CA GLU A 229 -11.72 84.26 -7.61
C GLU A 229 -12.25 85.18 -8.74
N MET A 230 -12.34 84.66 -9.98
CA MET A 230 -12.95 85.40 -11.09
C MET A 230 -14.42 85.74 -10.84
N LEU A 231 -15.17 84.81 -10.25
CA LEU A 231 -16.58 85.03 -9.88
C LEU A 231 -16.70 86.14 -8.84
N GLU A 232 -15.87 86.13 -7.79
CA GLU A 232 -15.88 87.16 -6.76
C GLU A 232 -15.46 88.53 -7.32
N ARG A 233 -14.45 88.58 -8.20
CA ARG A 233 -14.11 89.81 -8.94
C ARG A 233 -15.28 90.32 -9.78
N ALA A 234 -15.94 89.44 -10.53
CA ALA A 234 -17.10 89.80 -11.35
C ALA A 234 -18.29 90.27 -10.49
N LYS A 235 -18.54 89.67 -9.32
CA LYS A 235 -19.54 90.13 -8.36
C LYS A 235 -19.20 91.51 -7.80
N ALA A 236 -17.94 91.74 -7.43
CA ALA A 236 -17.47 93.04 -6.93
C ALA A 236 -17.62 94.12 -8.01
N ASP A 237 -17.24 93.84 -9.26
CA ASP A 237 -17.43 94.74 -10.38
C ASP A 237 -18.91 95.00 -10.67
N LYS A 238 -19.76 93.96 -10.62
CA LYS A 238 -21.21 94.11 -10.73
C LYS A 238 -21.75 95.03 -9.64
N ALA A 239 -21.38 94.81 -8.37
CA ALA A 239 -21.80 95.64 -7.26
C ALA A 239 -21.33 97.10 -7.41
N ARG A 240 -20.09 97.30 -7.88
CA ARG A 240 -19.57 98.65 -8.18
C ARG A 240 -20.36 99.33 -9.29
N ARG A 241 -20.65 98.62 -10.38
CA ARG A 241 -21.46 99.14 -11.49
C ARG A 241 -22.90 99.41 -11.06
N GLN A 242 -23.47 98.57 -10.20
CA GLN A 242 -24.79 98.75 -9.60
C GLN A 242 -24.83 100.03 -8.74
N ALA A 243 -23.86 100.22 -7.85
CA ALA A 243 -23.75 101.44 -7.04
C ALA A 243 -23.55 102.70 -7.90
N GLN A 244 -22.75 102.60 -8.98
CA GLN A 244 -22.61 103.69 -9.95
C GLN A 244 -23.92 103.98 -10.69
N LEU A 245 -24.68 102.95 -11.04
CA LEU A 245 -25.99 103.08 -11.65
C LEU A 245 -26.95 103.79 -10.67
N GLU A 246 -26.99 103.34 -9.42
CA GLU A 246 -27.80 103.92 -8.35
C GLU A 246 -27.46 105.40 -8.13
N GLU A 247 -26.17 105.74 -7.99
CA GLU A 247 -25.70 107.13 -7.87
C GLU A 247 -26.10 107.97 -9.10
N LYS A 248 -25.95 107.43 -10.31
CA LYS A 248 -26.37 108.11 -11.55
C LYS A 248 -27.88 108.28 -11.60
N THR A 249 -28.66 107.28 -11.20
CA THR A 249 -30.13 107.39 -11.14
C THR A 249 -30.57 108.40 -10.09
N GLU A 250 -29.93 108.44 -8.91
CA GLU A 250 -30.18 109.48 -7.92
C GLU A 250 -29.85 110.87 -8.47
N LYS A 251 -28.72 111.03 -9.16
CA LYS A 251 -28.35 112.30 -9.82
C LYS A 251 -29.38 112.69 -10.86
N VAL A 252 -29.87 111.75 -11.66
CA VAL A 252 -30.93 111.99 -12.65
C VAL A 252 -32.23 112.38 -11.96
N VAL A 253 -32.60 111.74 -10.85
CA VAL A 253 -33.80 112.08 -10.08
C VAL A 253 -33.66 113.47 -9.45
N ARG A 254 -32.50 113.81 -8.87
CA ARG A 254 -32.22 115.15 -8.32
C ARG A 254 -32.24 116.23 -9.39
N THR A 255 -31.61 115.99 -10.55
CA THR A 255 -31.68 116.93 -11.69
C THR A 255 -33.09 117.02 -12.24
N ARG A 256 -33.87 115.93 -12.30
CA ARG A 256 -35.31 115.99 -12.62
C ARG A 256 -36.09 116.81 -11.59
N GLN A 257 -35.81 116.69 -10.30
CA GLN A 257 -36.44 117.49 -9.25
C GLN A 257 -36.02 118.97 -9.32
N GLU A 258 -34.77 119.27 -9.71
CA GLU A 258 -34.32 120.63 -10.00
C GLU A 258 -34.97 121.20 -11.26
N VAL A 259 -35.17 120.38 -12.29
CA VAL A 259 -35.97 120.71 -13.48
C VAL A 259 -37.44 120.94 -13.12
N GLU A 260 -38.03 120.15 -12.22
CA GLU A 260 -39.39 120.37 -11.66
C GLU A 260 -39.47 121.66 -10.82
N LYS A 261 -38.42 122.03 -10.08
CA LYS A 261 -38.32 123.31 -9.35
C LYS A 261 -38.13 124.51 -10.27
N LEU A 262 -37.46 124.33 -11.40
CA LEU A 262 -37.27 125.33 -12.45
C LEU A 262 -38.45 125.37 -13.45
N ARG A 263 -39.41 124.46 -13.31
CA ARG A 263 -40.60 124.30 -14.18
C ARG A 263 -41.60 125.46 -14.13
N PRO A 264 -41.70 126.30 -13.08
CA PRO A 264 -42.58 127.48 -13.12
C PRO A 264 -42.00 128.69 -13.86
N TYR A 265 -40.71 128.70 -14.24
CA TYR A 265 -40.04 129.87 -14.84
C TYR A 265 -39.61 129.72 -16.30
N VAL A 266 -39.94 128.61 -16.95
CA VAL A 266 -39.75 128.48 -18.39
C VAL A 266 -41.06 128.00 -19.00
N MET A 267 -42.02 128.91 -19.04
CA MET A 267 -43.11 128.79 -19.99
C MET A 267 -42.60 129.24 -21.35
N GLU A 268 -42.30 128.28 -22.24
CA GLU A 268 -42.43 128.52 -23.67
C GLU A 268 -43.06 127.32 -24.39
N SER A 269 -44.12 127.65 -25.15
CA SER A 269 -44.80 126.88 -26.18
C SER A 269 -45.60 125.63 -25.77
N PRO A 270 -46.94 125.77 -25.64
CA PRO A 270 -47.90 124.67 -25.48
C PRO A 270 -47.84 123.61 -26.61
N ILE A 271 -47.21 123.93 -27.74
CA ILE A 271 -47.14 123.06 -28.92
C ILE A 271 -45.99 122.04 -28.79
N SER A 272 -44.88 122.40 -28.12
CA SER A 272 -43.76 121.48 -27.87
C SER A 272 -44.04 120.50 -26.73
N LEU A 273 -44.84 120.92 -25.75
CA LEU A 273 -45.31 120.09 -24.63
C LEU A 273 -46.38 119.09 -25.07
N GLN A 274 -47.25 119.46 -26.02
CA GLN A 274 -48.25 118.53 -26.55
C GLN A 274 -47.59 117.47 -27.47
N ALA A 275 -46.54 117.85 -28.22
CA ALA A 275 -45.73 116.93 -29.01
C ALA A 275 -44.88 115.97 -28.15
N SER A 276 -44.19 116.48 -27.13
CA SER A 276 -43.40 115.64 -26.23
C SER A 276 -44.26 114.78 -25.29
N LEU A 277 -45.47 115.21 -24.95
CA LEU A 277 -46.42 114.41 -24.16
C LEU A 277 -47.13 113.36 -25.04
N SER A 278 -47.39 113.65 -26.32
CA SER A 278 -47.79 112.62 -27.29
C SER A 278 -46.67 111.60 -27.52
N GLU A 279 -45.42 112.06 -27.65
CA GLU A 279 -44.25 111.20 -27.84
C GLU A 279 -43.95 110.37 -26.59
N LEU A 280 -44.06 110.93 -25.38
CA LEU A 280 -43.96 110.16 -24.14
C LEU A 280 -45.11 109.16 -24.00
N SER A 281 -46.32 109.52 -24.43
CA SER A 281 -47.46 108.60 -24.39
C SER A 281 -47.30 107.45 -25.39
N GLU A 282 -46.78 107.72 -26.58
CA GLU A 282 -46.43 106.70 -27.58
C GLU A 282 -45.28 105.82 -27.09
N ASN A 283 -44.26 106.40 -26.45
CA ASN A 283 -43.15 105.65 -25.88
C ASN A 283 -43.60 104.80 -24.69
N LEU A 284 -44.48 105.31 -23.83
CA LEU A 284 -45.07 104.54 -22.73
C LEU A 284 -45.94 103.39 -23.26
N LEU A 285 -46.71 103.63 -24.33
CA LEU A 285 -47.50 102.59 -25.00
C LEU A 285 -46.60 101.54 -25.66
N ARG A 286 -45.50 101.96 -26.31
CA ARG A 286 -44.49 101.05 -26.87
C ARG A 286 -43.80 100.23 -25.79
N GLU A 287 -43.34 100.86 -24.71
CA GLU A 287 -42.69 100.16 -23.60
C GLU A 287 -43.66 99.22 -22.90
N LYS A 288 -44.91 99.61 -22.67
CA LYS A 288 -45.94 98.69 -22.15
C LYS A 288 -46.17 97.50 -23.08
N ALA A 289 -46.30 97.74 -24.39
CA ALA A 289 -46.44 96.65 -25.37
C ALA A 289 -45.20 95.74 -25.39
N GLN A 290 -44.00 96.31 -25.21
CA GLN A 290 -42.75 95.56 -25.15
C GLN A 290 -42.61 94.75 -23.85
N ILE A 291 -43.04 95.31 -22.71
CA ILE A 291 -43.09 94.63 -21.42
C ILE A 291 -44.11 93.47 -21.50
N ASP A 292 -45.31 93.69 -22.02
CA ASP A 292 -46.32 92.64 -22.19
C ASP A 292 -45.81 91.52 -23.11
N ALA A 293 -45.08 91.87 -24.18
CA ALA A 293 -44.45 90.90 -25.07
C ALA A 293 -43.35 90.10 -24.36
N MET A 294 -42.50 90.77 -23.56
CA MET A 294 -41.46 90.13 -22.76
C MET A 294 -42.04 89.26 -21.65
N GLU A 295 -43.14 89.67 -21.00
CA GLU A 295 -43.80 88.90 -19.94
C GLU A 295 -44.47 87.65 -20.53
N LYS A 296 -45.15 87.76 -21.68
CA LYS A 296 -45.65 86.60 -22.42
C LYS A 296 -44.53 85.63 -22.80
N ARG A 297 -43.39 86.16 -23.25
CA ARG A 297 -42.21 85.34 -23.59
C ARG A 297 -41.59 84.68 -22.36
N ALA A 298 -41.49 85.40 -21.24
CA ALA A 298 -40.99 84.88 -19.97
C ALA A 298 -41.89 83.76 -19.44
N ARG A 299 -43.23 83.94 -19.48
CA ARG A 299 -44.18 82.89 -19.12
C ARG A 299 -44.07 81.66 -20.03
N ALA A 300 -43.94 81.85 -21.34
CA ALA A 300 -43.74 80.74 -22.28
C ALA A 300 -42.43 79.98 -22.03
N LEU A 301 -41.33 80.70 -21.74
CA LEU A 301 -40.05 80.09 -21.37
C LEU A 301 -40.12 79.39 -20.01
N GLN A 302 -40.87 79.93 -19.05
CA GLN A 302 -41.09 79.29 -17.75
C GLN A 302 -41.83 77.96 -17.92
N THR A 303 -42.93 77.95 -18.69
CA THR A 303 -43.66 76.70 -18.98
C THR A 303 -42.77 75.68 -19.70
N SER A 304 -41.92 76.14 -20.64
CA SER A 304 -40.94 75.27 -21.28
C SER A 304 -39.89 74.74 -20.29
N SER A 305 -39.38 75.57 -19.39
CA SER A 305 -38.45 75.14 -18.33
C SER A 305 -39.09 74.09 -17.42
N ASP A 306 -40.34 74.30 -17.02
CA ASP A 306 -41.08 73.37 -16.17
C ASP A 306 -41.26 72.00 -16.87
N THR A 307 -41.55 72.00 -18.18
CA THR A 307 -41.59 70.75 -18.98
C THR A 307 -40.24 70.06 -19.07
N PHE A 308 -39.13 70.80 -19.21
CA PHE A 308 -37.79 70.22 -19.21
C PHE A 308 -37.41 69.61 -17.86
N THR A 309 -37.84 70.20 -16.74
CA THR A 309 -37.64 69.60 -15.41
C THR A 309 -38.41 68.29 -15.24
N VAL A 310 -39.65 68.20 -15.76
CA VAL A 310 -40.41 66.94 -15.74
C VAL A 310 -39.69 65.86 -16.56
N VAL A 311 -39.30 66.17 -17.80
CA VAL A 311 -38.57 65.23 -18.66
C VAL A 311 -37.21 64.84 -18.03
N SER A 312 -36.51 65.78 -17.40
CA SER A 312 -35.25 65.48 -16.69
C SER A 312 -35.45 64.50 -15.53
N ASN A 313 -36.55 64.64 -14.78
CA ASN A 313 -36.88 63.72 -13.70
C ASN A 313 -37.25 62.34 -14.24
N ASP A 314 -38.00 62.27 -15.34
CA ASP A 314 -38.34 61.01 -16.00
C ASP A 314 -37.09 60.30 -16.54
N VAL A 315 -36.15 61.04 -17.16
CA VAL A 315 -34.86 60.49 -17.61
C VAL A 315 -34.05 59.96 -16.43
N GLN A 316 -34.00 60.69 -15.30
CA GLN A 316 -33.33 60.19 -14.09
C GLN A 316 -33.99 58.91 -13.54
N ALA A 317 -35.32 58.81 -13.59
CA ALA A 317 -36.03 57.59 -13.19
C ALA A 317 -35.70 56.42 -14.12
N CYS A 318 -35.64 56.65 -15.44
CA CYS A 318 -35.21 55.64 -16.41
C CYS A 318 -33.77 55.19 -16.18
N VAL A 319 -32.86 56.10 -15.84
CA VAL A 319 -31.46 55.75 -15.52
C VAL A 319 -31.39 54.84 -14.30
N ARG A 320 -32.14 55.14 -13.23
CA ARG A 320 -32.20 54.28 -12.04
C ARG A 320 -32.74 52.89 -12.36
N LEU A 321 -33.80 52.80 -13.17
CA LEU A 321 -34.34 51.51 -13.62
C LEU A 321 -33.31 50.72 -14.43
N LEU A 322 -32.51 51.38 -15.28
CA LEU A 322 -31.44 50.71 -16.03
C LEU A 322 -30.31 50.24 -15.10
N GLU A 323 -29.97 51.01 -14.07
CA GLU A 323 -29.00 50.60 -13.04
C GLU A 323 -29.51 49.36 -12.28
N ASP A 324 -30.78 49.36 -11.85
CA ASP A 324 -31.39 48.22 -11.17
C ASP A 324 -31.41 46.96 -12.07
N ILE A 325 -31.81 47.11 -13.34
CA ILE A 325 -31.77 46.01 -14.32
C ILE A 325 -30.33 45.49 -14.52
N SER A 326 -29.34 46.38 -14.54
CA SER A 326 -27.94 45.95 -14.69
C SER A 326 -27.45 45.12 -13.51
N VAL A 327 -27.90 45.44 -12.30
CA VAL A 327 -27.58 44.68 -11.08
C VAL A 327 -28.29 43.32 -11.10
N GLU A 328 -29.56 43.27 -11.52
CA GLU A 328 -30.28 42.00 -11.64
C GLU A 328 -29.69 41.10 -12.74
N LEU A 329 -29.26 41.65 -13.88
CA LEU A 329 -28.52 40.89 -14.91
C LEU A 329 -27.23 40.28 -14.37
N GLN A 330 -26.45 41.04 -13.57
CA GLN A 330 -25.25 40.49 -12.94
C GLN A 330 -25.56 39.35 -11.97
N LYS A 331 -26.66 39.44 -11.21
CA LYS A 331 -27.09 38.35 -10.33
C LYS A 331 -27.54 37.13 -11.12
N GLU A 332 -28.25 37.33 -12.24
CA GLU A 332 -28.67 36.26 -13.14
C GLU A 332 -27.47 35.52 -13.72
N ASP A 333 -26.46 36.24 -14.22
CA ASP A 333 -25.21 35.66 -14.73
C ASP A 333 -24.46 34.85 -13.64
N GLU A 334 -24.43 35.35 -12.41
CA GLU A 334 -23.83 34.63 -11.28
C GLU A 334 -24.58 33.34 -10.95
N GLU A 335 -25.91 33.39 -10.92
CA GLU A 335 -26.76 32.22 -10.67
C GLU A 335 -26.70 31.21 -11.82
N GLU A 336 -26.63 31.66 -13.07
CA GLU A 336 -26.43 30.78 -14.23
C GLU A 336 -25.06 30.09 -14.16
N SER A 337 -24.01 30.82 -13.77
CA SER A 337 -22.68 30.23 -13.53
C SER A 337 -22.70 29.18 -12.42
N ARG A 338 -23.40 29.45 -11.31
CA ARG A 338 -23.58 28.47 -10.21
C ARG A 338 -24.38 27.26 -10.66
N ALA A 339 -25.47 27.48 -11.42
CA ALA A 339 -26.30 26.41 -11.96
C ALA A 339 -25.51 25.51 -12.91
N SER A 340 -24.65 26.09 -13.76
CA SER A 340 -23.76 25.34 -14.65
C SER A 340 -22.79 24.44 -13.86
N ARG A 341 -22.09 25.00 -12.87
CA ARG A 341 -21.17 24.23 -12.02
C ARG A 341 -21.88 23.12 -11.24
N ASN A 342 -23.08 23.39 -10.73
CA ASN A 342 -23.89 22.38 -10.05
C ASN A 342 -24.32 21.27 -11.00
N ARG A 343 -24.67 21.61 -12.25
CA ARG A 343 -25.03 20.62 -13.28
C ARG A 343 -23.84 19.73 -13.65
N GLU A 344 -22.65 20.31 -13.82
CA GLU A 344 -21.40 19.57 -14.04
C GLU A 344 -21.09 18.65 -12.85
N ALA A 345 -21.15 19.16 -11.62
CA ALA A 345 -20.93 18.37 -10.41
C ALA A 345 -21.94 17.22 -10.24
N ILE A 346 -23.20 17.43 -10.60
CA ILE A 346 -24.23 16.37 -10.62
C ILE A 346 -23.90 15.32 -11.69
N SER A 347 -23.46 15.75 -12.87
CA SER A 347 -23.06 14.84 -13.95
C SER A 347 -21.86 13.97 -13.54
N GLU A 348 -20.83 14.57 -12.95
CA GLU A 348 -19.65 13.85 -12.44
C GLU A 348 -20.03 12.86 -11.33
N ARG A 349 -20.82 13.30 -10.34
CA ARG A 349 -21.32 12.41 -9.28
C ARG A 349 -22.17 11.28 -9.85
N GLY A 350 -23.00 11.55 -10.87
CA GLY A 350 -23.79 10.54 -11.57
C GLY A 350 -22.93 9.49 -12.27
N ASN A 351 -21.82 9.89 -12.87
CA ASN A 351 -20.85 8.97 -13.46
C ASN A 351 -20.16 8.12 -12.39
N ASN A 352 -19.71 8.73 -11.29
CA ASN A 352 -19.10 8.01 -10.17
C ASN A 352 -20.06 6.97 -9.57
N VAL A 353 -21.34 7.31 -9.40
CA VAL A 353 -22.36 6.35 -8.92
C VAL A 353 -22.51 5.17 -9.87
N ARG A 354 -22.55 5.40 -11.19
CA ARG A 354 -22.62 4.32 -12.18
C ARG A 354 -21.38 3.42 -12.16
N GLU A 355 -20.19 3.98 -11.98
CA GLU A 355 -18.96 3.21 -11.85
C GLU A 355 -19.00 2.35 -10.58
N VAL A 356 -19.40 2.94 -9.44
CA VAL A 356 -19.55 2.19 -8.18
C VAL A 356 -20.58 1.07 -8.33
N GLU A 357 -21.74 1.31 -8.95
CA GLU A 357 -22.74 0.25 -9.21
C GLU A 357 -22.18 -0.88 -10.11
N GLN A 358 -21.34 -0.55 -11.09
CA GLN A 358 -20.70 -1.57 -11.93
C GLN A 358 -19.70 -2.40 -11.12
N THR A 359 -18.89 -1.76 -10.26
CA THR A 359 -17.96 -2.47 -9.37
C THR A 359 -18.70 -3.34 -8.35
N GLU A 360 -19.82 -2.84 -7.80
CA GLU A 360 -20.66 -3.61 -6.88
C GLU A 360 -21.23 -4.86 -7.57
N LYS A 361 -21.77 -4.72 -8.79
CA LYS A 361 -22.28 -5.86 -9.57
C LYS A 361 -21.17 -6.88 -9.88
N LEU A 362 -19.95 -6.42 -10.16
CA LEU A 362 -18.81 -7.29 -10.39
C LEU A 362 -18.44 -8.06 -9.11
N LEU A 363 -18.35 -7.37 -7.97
CA LEU A 363 -18.05 -7.97 -6.68
C LEU A 363 -19.13 -8.96 -6.24
N GLN A 364 -20.41 -8.65 -6.45
CA GLN A 364 -21.52 -9.56 -6.18
C GLN A 364 -21.41 -10.86 -7.00
N ARG A 365 -21.03 -10.77 -8.28
CA ARG A 365 -20.77 -11.96 -9.13
C ARG A 365 -19.55 -12.75 -8.67
N GLN A 366 -18.50 -12.08 -8.19
CA GLN A 366 -17.35 -12.79 -7.62
C GLN A 366 -17.75 -13.50 -6.33
N LEU A 367 -18.51 -12.83 -5.46
CA LEU A 367 -19.01 -13.40 -4.21
C LEU A 367 -19.91 -14.61 -4.47
N SER A 368 -20.80 -14.56 -5.46
CA SER A 368 -21.64 -15.70 -5.83
C SER A 368 -20.80 -16.90 -6.29
N ARG A 369 -19.78 -16.67 -7.13
CA ARG A 369 -18.85 -17.73 -7.57
C ARG A 369 -18.08 -18.35 -6.40
N TRP A 370 -17.64 -17.54 -5.45
CA TRP A 370 -16.97 -18.03 -4.25
C TRP A 370 -17.91 -18.83 -3.36
N ASN A 371 -19.15 -18.40 -3.20
CA ASN A 371 -20.17 -19.16 -2.46
C ASN A 371 -20.46 -20.51 -3.11
N GLU A 372 -20.66 -20.57 -4.43
CA GLU A 372 -20.84 -21.83 -5.17
C GLU A 372 -19.62 -22.76 -5.00
N ARG A 373 -18.41 -22.20 -4.99
CA ARG A 373 -17.19 -22.98 -4.74
C ARG A 373 -17.10 -23.49 -3.30
N ILE A 374 -17.51 -22.70 -2.32
CA ILE A 374 -17.58 -23.12 -0.91
C ILE A 374 -18.62 -24.22 -0.74
N GLU A 375 -19.80 -24.08 -1.34
CA GLU A 375 -20.86 -25.09 -1.27
C GLU A 375 -20.45 -26.41 -1.91
N SER A 376 -19.82 -26.38 -3.09
CA SER A 376 -19.30 -27.59 -3.73
C SER A 376 -18.19 -28.25 -2.91
N LEU A 377 -17.28 -27.48 -2.30
CA LEU A 377 -16.26 -28.03 -1.39
C LEU A 377 -16.88 -28.64 -0.13
N ARG A 378 -17.89 -27.99 0.46
CA ARG A 378 -18.63 -28.53 1.62
C ARG A 378 -19.33 -29.84 1.26
N LYS A 379 -20.00 -29.90 0.12
CA LYS A 379 -20.67 -31.12 -0.36
C LYS A 379 -19.66 -32.24 -0.59
N ASN A 380 -18.54 -31.97 -1.27
CA ASN A 380 -17.48 -32.95 -1.48
C ASN A 380 -16.85 -33.44 -0.17
N ALA A 381 -16.68 -32.55 0.82
CA ALA A 381 -16.18 -32.93 2.14
C ALA A 381 -17.17 -33.83 2.88
N GLN A 382 -18.48 -33.51 2.80
CA GLN A 382 -19.54 -34.31 3.39
C GLN A 382 -19.65 -35.69 2.75
N GLU A 383 -19.63 -35.78 1.41
CA GLU A 383 -19.62 -37.05 0.68
C GLU A 383 -18.39 -37.91 1.06
N LYS A 384 -17.20 -37.31 1.16
CA LYS A 384 -16.00 -38.03 1.62
C LYS A 384 -16.11 -38.51 3.06
N ALA A 385 -16.73 -37.72 3.95
CA ALA A 385 -16.96 -38.10 5.33
C ALA A 385 -17.94 -39.28 5.43
N GLU A 386 -19.03 -39.26 4.66
CA GLU A 386 -20.01 -40.34 4.59
C GLU A 386 -19.38 -41.64 4.05
N VAL A 387 -18.58 -41.55 2.97
CA VAL A 387 -17.85 -42.71 2.44
C VAL A 387 -16.83 -43.26 3.44
N ALA A 388 -16.11 -42.39 4.14
CA ALA A 388 -15.16 -42.81 5.18
C ALA A 388 -15.88 -43.48 6.36
N GLN A 389 -17.04 -42.95 6.76
CA GLN A 389 -17.86 -43.53 7.83
C GLN A 389 -18.40 -44.90 7.45
N ALA A 390 -18.97 -45.05 6.25
CA ALA A 390 -19.43 -46.34 5.73
C ALA A 390 -18.30 -47.38 5.71
N ARG A 391 -17.11 -46.99 5.20
CA ARG A 391 -15.94 -47.87 5.20
C ARG A 391 -15.47 -48.22 6.62
N MET A 392 -15.61 -47.31 7.58
CA MET A 392 -15.28 -47.58 8.98
C MET A 392 -16.26 -48.58 9.61
N GLU A 393 -17.55 -48.50 9.25
CA GLU A 393 -18.58 -49.44 9.68
C GLU A 393 -18.35 -50.84 9.08
N GLU A 394 -18.08 -50.93 7.78
CA GLU A 394 -17.70 -52.19 7.11
C GLU A 394 -16.47 -52.84 7.78
N LEU A 395 -15.42 -52.05 8.04
CA LEU A 395 -14.23 -52.55 8.73
C LEU A 395 -14.51 -53.02 10.16
N ARG A 396 -15.43 -52.37 10.88
CA ARG A 396 -15.87 -52.79 12.22
C ARG A 396 -16.62 -54.12 12.16
N GLU A 397 -17.48 -54.32 11.16
CA GLU A 397 -18.18 -55.58 10.94
C GLU A 397 -17.21 -56.71 10.61
N VAL A 398 -16.26 -56.48 9.69
CA VAL A 398 -15.21 -57.45 9.36
C VAL A 398 -14.35 -57.76 10.59
N GLN A 399 -13.99 -56.76 11.40
CA GLN A 399 -13.24 -56.99 12.63
C GLN A 399 -14.04 -57.82 13.65
N LYS A 400 -15.36 -57.60 13.74
CA LYS A 400 -16.25 -58.39 14.59
C LYS A 400 -16.31 -59.85 14.13
N GLN A 401 -16.51 -60.08 12.83
CA GLN A 401 -16.50 -61.43 12.23
C GLN A 401 -15.16 -62.14 12.49
N LEU A 402 -14.02 -61.47 12.25
CA LEU A 402 -12.70 -62.04 12.51
C LEU A 402 -12.47 -62.37 13.99
N ARG A 403 -13.03 -61.59 14.93
CA ARG A 403 -12.98 -61.91 16.36
C ARG A 403 -13.81 -63.13 16.69
N GLU A 404 -15.01 -63.24 16.13
CA GLU A 404 -15.89 -64.40 16.31
C GLU A 404 -15.23 -65.67 15.73
N GLU A 405 -14.69 -65.61 14.51
CA GLU A 405 -13.94 -66.72 13.91
C GLU A 405 -12.72 -67.12 14.74
N ARG A 406 -11.96 -66.16 15.25
CA ARG A 406 -10.81 -66.46 16.14
C ARG A 406 -11.28 -67.13 17.43
N ALA A 407 -12.37 -66.67 18.03
CA ALA A 407 -12.92 -67.26 19.23
C ALA A 407 -13.41 -68.70 18.99
N GLU A 408 -14.07 -68.96 17.86
CA GLU A 408 -14.48 -70.30 17.44
C GLU A 408 -13.29 -71.22 17.19
N LYS A 409 -12.31 -70.78 16.39
CA LYS A 409 -11.07 -71.53 16.16
C LYS A 409 -10.35 -71.83 17.46
N GLN A 410 -10.33 -70.90 18.41
CA GLN A 410 -9.71 -71.11 19.72
C GLN A 410 -10.48 -72.13 20.56
N ARG A 411 -11.82 -72.11 20.55
CA ARG A 411 -12.65 -73.16 21.19
C ARG A 411 -12.41 -74.53 20.56
N ASP A 412 -12.30 -74.61 19.25
CA ASP A 412 -12.04 -75.86 18.55
C ASP A 412 -10.62 -76.38 18.80
N MET A 413 -9.62 -75.50 18.87
CA MET A 413 -8.27 -75.84 19.29
C MET A 413 -8.25 -76.38 20.72
N GLU A 414 -8.99 -75.75 21.65
CA GLU A 414 -9.08 -76.22 23.03
C GLU A 414 -9.76 -77.59 23.11
N ARG A 415 -10.85 -77.81 22.36
CA ARG A 415 -11.49 -79.14 22.24
C ARG A 415 -10.52 -80.19 21.71
N ARG A 416 -9.73 -79.86 20.69
CA ARG A 416 -8.70 -80.77 20.14
C ARG A 416 -7.61 -81.04 21.16
N ARG A 417 -7.16 -80.03 21.90
CA ARG A 417 -6.17 -80.15 22.97
C ARG A 417 -6.65 -81.08 24.08
N ILE A 418 -7.88 -80.90 24.57
CA ILE A 418 -8.49 -81.79 25.57
C ILE A 418 -8.57 -83.22 25.04
N ARG A 419 -8.95 -83.43 23.77
CA ARG A 419 -8.96 -84.78 23.16
C ARG A 419 -7.57 -85.39 23.11
N ILE A 420 -6.56 -84.62 22.71
CA ILE A 420 -5.16 -85.06 22.68
C ILE A 420 -4.73 -85.48 24.09
N GLU A 421 -4.96 -84.63 25.08
CA GLU A 421 -4.61 -84.90 26.48
C GLU A 421 -5.33 -86.15 27.02
N GLN A 422 -6.62 -86.33 26.71
CA GLN A 422 -7.36 -87.56 27.04
C GLN A 422 -6.78 -88.80 26.37
N THR A 423 -6.38 -88.70 25.09
CA THR A 423 -5.75 -89.82 24.39
C THR A 423 -4.34 -90.12 24.90
N GLU A 424 -3.56 -89.10 25.24
CA GLU A 424 -2.24 -89.24 25.86
C GLU A 424 -2.34 -89.91 27.22
N LYS A 425 -3.31 -89.50 28.05
CA LYS A 425 -3.59 -90.15 29.33
C LYS A 425 -3.97 -91.62 29.15
N LYS A 426 -4.88 -91.94 28.22
CA LYS A 426 -5.22 -93.33 27.90
C LYS A 426 -4.02 -94.14 27.41
N MET A 427 -3.13 -93.54 26.62
CA MET A 427 -1.90 -94.20 26.19
C MET A 427 -0.94 -94.43 27.37
N ALA A 428 -0.84 -93.48 28.31
CA ALA A 428 -0.05 -93.64 29.52
C ALA A 428 -0.62 -94.76 30.41
N ASP A 429 -1.94 -94.76 30.67
CA ASP A 429 -2.62 -95.79 31.45
C ASP A 429 -2.44 -97.19 30.79
N LEU A 430 -2.54 -97.29 29.46
CA LEU A 430 -2.29 -98.54 28.73
C LEU A 430 -0.83 -98.98 28.82
N LYS A 431 0.13 -98.05 28.76
CA LYS A 431 1.56 -98.38 28.93
C LYS A 431 1.82 -98.91 30.35
N GLU A 432 1.28 -98.26 31.37
CA GLU A 432 1.41 -98.69 32.76
C GLU A 432 0.77 -100.06 32.98
N ASN A 433 -0.41 -100.32 32.38
CA ASN A 433 -1.03 -101.64 32.41
C ASN A 433 -0.17 -102.71 31.74
N ILE A 434 0.40 -102.43 30.55
CA ILE A 434 1.30 -103.36 29.86
C ILE A 434 2.57 -103.61 30.68
N GLU A 435 3.16 -102.56 31.27
CA GLU A 435 4.33 -102.69 32.14
C GLU A 435 4.03 -103.55 33.38
N SER A 436 2.85 -103.37 33.99
CA SER A 436 2.34 -104.18 35.09
C SER A 436 2.10 -105.64 34.67
N GLU A 437 1.51 -105.87 33.50
CA GLU A 437 1.33 -107.23 32.94
C GLU A 437 2.67 -107.90 32.65
N ILE A 438 3.65 -107.17 32.09
CA ILE A 438 5.01 -107.66 31.87
C ILE A 438 5.68 -108.00 33.20
N GLN A 439 5.56 -107.14 34.21
CA GLN A 439 6.09 -107.42 35.55
C GLN A 439 5.44 -108.64 36.19
N SER A 440 4.10 -108.75 36.11
CA SER A 440 3.38 -109.92 36.62
C SER A 440 3.80 -111.20 35.90
N ALA A 441 3.90 -111.18 34.57
CA ALA A 441 4.37 -112.31 33.77
C ALA A 441 5.84 -112.65 34.07
N HIS A 442 6.68 -111.66 34.33
CA HIS A 442 8.07 -111.85 34.73
C HIS A 442 8.17 -112.47 36.13
N ASP A 443 7.34 -112.03 37.08
CA ASP A 443 7.27 -112.60 38.43
C ASP A 443 6.75 -114.05 38.41
N GLU A 444 5.76 -114.35 37.57
CA GLU A 444 5.30 -115.72 37.33
C GLU A 444 6.38 -116.59 36.68
N TYR A 445 7.11 -116.06 35.71
CA TYR A 445 8.26 -116.73 35.11
C TYR A 445 9.35 -117.04 36.15
N LEU A 446 9.70 -116.08 37.01
CA LEU A 446 10.65 -116.27 38.10
C LEU A 446 10.17 -117.31 39.12
N LYS A 447 8.87 -117.35 39.45
CA LYS A 447 8.29 -118.39 40.29
C LYS A 447 8.42 -119.77 39.65
N LEU A 448 8.10 -119.90 38.36
CA LEU A 448 8.29 -121.14 37.60
C LEU A 448 9.77 -121.57 37.54
N GLU A 449 10.68 -120.62 37.30
CA GLU A 449 12.12 -120.87 37.32
C GLU A 449 12.58 -121.34 38.71
N SER A 450 12.07 -120.73 39.78
CA SER A 450 12.35 -121.14 41.15
C SER A 450 11.78 -122.53 41.48
N HIS A 451 10.59 -122.86 40.99
CA HIS A 451 9.98 -124.19 41.11
C HIS A 451 10.76 -125.26 40.34
N ILE A 452 11.24 -124.94 39.13
CA ILE A 452 12.10 -125.83 38.36
C ILE A 452 13.44 -126.03 39.07
N LYS A 453 14.07 -124.96 39.59
CA LYS A 453 15.29 -125.06 40.39
C LYS A 453 15.08 -125.90 41.65
N LEU A 454 13.96 -125.70 42.36
CA LEU A 454 13.57 -126.52 43.51
C LEU A 454 13.40 -127.99 43.14
N TYR A 455 12.71 -128.28 42.04
CA TYR A 455 12.53 -129.64 41.52
C TYR A 455 13.86 -130.29 41.13
N ILE A 456 14.77 -129.55 40.51
CA ILE A 456 16.14 -130.01 40.20
C ILE A 456 16.90 -130.30 41.50
N THR A 457 16.86 -129.40 42.50
CA THR A 457 17.52 -129.65 43.79
C THR A 457 16.91 -130.78 44.60
N ASP A 458 15.61 -131.03 44.48
CA ASP A 458 14.95 -132.17 45.16
C ASP A 458 15.22 -133.49 44.43
N MET A 459 15.42 -133.46 43.11
CA MET A 459 15.91 -134.60 42.32
C MET A 459 17.38 -134.91 42.63
N GLU A 460 18.23 -133.89 42.82
CA GLU A 460 19.64 -134.06 43.22
C GLU A 460 19.80 -134.59 44.66
N LYS A 461 18.80 -134.42 45.54
CA LYS A 461 18.77 -135.01 46.89
C LYS A 461 18.20 -136.43 46.93
N CYS A 462 17.58 -136.90 45.84
CA CYS A 462 17.04 -138.25 45.71
C CYS A 462 18.01 -139.22 44.97
N LEU A 463 19.22 -138.77 44.67
CA LEU A 463 20.37 -139.55 44.21
C LEU A 463 21.40 -139.63 45.36
#